data_AF-A0A7R9HH62-F1
#
_entry.id   AF-A0A7R9HH62-F1
#
_cell.length_a   1.000
_cell.length_b   1.000
_cell.length_c   1.000
_cell.angle_alpha   90.00
_cell.angle_beta   90.00
_cell.angle_gamma   90.00
#
_symmetry.space_group_name_H-M   'P 1'
#
loop_
_entity.id
_entity.type
_entity.pdbx_description
1 polymer ?
#
loop_
_entity_poly.entity_id
_entity_poly.type
_entity_poly.pdbx_seq_one_letter_code
_entity_poly.pdbx_strand_id
1 'polypeptide(L)'
;IREQEAWSRDQIQPIAALYYHVSLTTQGSIEMKDLMAKYGTDVIGTCAFGLQFNSLNNPDSEFRAMGQMTDDLLAAQCFVFFLAGFETSSSTISSCLYELALNPEIQERLREEVDTVLHKYKGTITYEAIQEMDYLGRAID
;
A
#
# COMPACT_ATOMS: atom_id res chain seq x y z
N ILE A 1 16.80 9.51 -24.83
CA ILE A 1 16.34 9.57 -26.24
C ILE A 1 16.76 8.35 -27.08
N ARG A 2 17.39 7.27 -26.54
CA ARG A 2 17.73 6.11 -27.39
C ARG A 2 17.35 4.70 -26.92
N GLU A 3 16.61 4.54 -25.83
CA GLU A 3 16.17 3.20 -25.37
C GLU A 3 14.66 3.07 -25.12
N GLN A 4 13.85 4.04 -25.57
CA GLN A 4 12.39 3.99 -25.42
C GLN A 4 11.63 3.39 -26.62
N GLU A 5 12.31 2.89 -27.67
CA GLU A 5 11.63 2.47 -28.92
C GLU A 5 11.37 0.96 -29.07
N ALA A 6 11.63 0.14 -28.05
CA ALA A 6 11.50 -1.33 -28.17
C ALA A 6 10.21 -1.94 -27.60
N TRP A 7 9.36 -1.17 -26.92
CA TRP A 7 8.16 -1.72 -26.28
C TRP A 7 6.94 -1.60 -27.20
N SER A 8 6.30 -2.73 -27.48
CA SER A 8 5.12 -2.86 -28.35
C SER A 8 3.97 -1.95 -27.88
N ARG A 9 3.42 -1.15 -28.81
CA ARG A 9 2.44 -0.08 -28.56
C ARG A 9 1.14 -0.53 -27.88
N ASP A 10 0.85 -1.83 -27.85
CA ASP A 10 -0.38 -2.38 -27.29
C ASP A 10 -0.31 -2.73 -25.80
N GLN A 11 0.89 -2.78 -25.18
CA GLN A 11 1.04 -3.06 -23.73
C GLN A 11 1.34 -1.81 -22.88
N ILE A 12 1.56 -0.65 -23.49
CA ILE A 12 2.03 0.56 -22.81
C ILE A 12 0.89 1.39 -22.20
N GLN A 13 -0.35 1.27 -22.70
CA GLN A 13 -1.48 2.09 -22.26
C GLN A 13 -1.73 2.06 -20.73
N PRO A 14 -1.79 0.89 -20.04
CA PRO A 14 -2.07 0.87 -18.60
C PRO A 14 -0.89 1.33 -17.74
N ILE A 15 0.36 1.00 -18.11
CA ILE A 15 1.56 1.38 -17.33
C ILE A 15 1.86 2.87 -17.49
N ALA A 16 1.73 3.42 -18.71
CA ALA A 16 1.88 4.85 -18.94
C ALA A 16 0.77 5.66 -18.26
N ALA A 17 -0.47 5.14 -18.20
CA ALA A 17 -1.56 5.77 -17.46
C ALA A 17 -1.32 5.73 -15.94
N LEU A 18 -0.80 4.62 -15.39
CA LEU A 18 -0.43 4.52 -13.99
C LEU A 18 0.74 5.46 -13.66
N TYR A 19 1.77 5.51 -14.51
CA TYR A 19 2.90 6.43 -14.37
C TYR A 19 2.47 7.90 -14.49
N TYR A 20 1.54 8.20 -15.40
CA TYR A 20 1.00 9.54 -15.57
C TYR A 20 0.07 9.93 -14.41
N HIS A 21 -0.74 9.01 -13.88
CA HIS A 21 -1.54 9.24 -12.68
C HIS A 21 -0.65 9.42 -11.44
N VAL A 22 0.36 8.58 -11.24
CA VAL A 22 1.36 8.78 -10.19
C VAL A 22 2.06 10.13 -10.39
N SER A 23 2.51 10.47 -11.60
CA SER A 23 3.15 11.76 -11.93
C SER A 23 2.23 12.98 -11.72
N LEU A 24 0.93 12.86 -12.03
CA LEU A 24 -0.07 13.92 -11.80
C LEU A 24 -0.47 14.06 -10.34
N THR A 25 -0.45 12.95 -9.58
CA THR A 25 -0.66 12.96 -8.13
C THR A 25 0.59 13.46 -7.39
N THR A 26 1.77 13.37 -8.03
CA THR A 26 3.09 13.78 -7.51
C THR A 26 3.56 15.11 -8.12
N GLN A 27 2.65 16.06 -8.29
CA GLN A 27 3.00 17.42 -8.72
C GLN A 27 3.63 18.21 -7.56
N GLY A 28 4.80 17.78 -7.07
CA GLY A 28 5.53 18.41 -5.96
C GLY A 28 6.25 17.42 -5.03
N SER A 29 7.01 17.94 -4.05
CA SER A 29 7.62 17.17 -2.98
C SER A 29 6.56 16.34 -2.24
N ILE A 30 6.72 15.02 -2.17
CA ILE A 30 5.83 14.15 -1.42
C ILE A 30 6.17 14.26 0.06
N GLU A 31 5.24 14.75 0.87
CA GLU A 31 5.37 14.65 2.32
C GLU A 31 4.91 13.26 2.77
N MET A 32 5.85 12.43 3.22
CA MET A 32 5.57 11.05 3.63
C MET A 32 4.52 10.96 4.74
N LYS A 33 4.49 11.96 5.64
CA LYS A 33 3.50 12.07 6.71
C LYS A 33 2.08 12.28 6.17
N ASP A 34 1.90 13.12 5.16
CA ASP A 34 0.58 13.31 4.56
C ASP A 34 0.14 12.06 3.78
N LEU A 35 1.05 11.42 3.05
CA LEU A 35 0.77 10.19 2.30
C LEU A 35 0.35 9.04 3.22
N MET A 36 1.08 8.82 4.31
CA MET A 36 0.79 7.74 5.25
C MET A 36 -0.44 8.03 6.11
N ALA A 37 -0.75 9.31 6.35
CA ALA A 37 -1.99 9.68 7.03
C ALA A 37 -3.20 9.34 6.16
N LYS A 38 -3.14 9.63 4.86
CA LYS A 38 -4.16 9.25 3.88
C LYS A 38 -4.30 7.73 3.77
N TYR A 39 -3.18 7.01 3.60
CA TYR A 39 -3.17 5.55 3.53
C TYR A 39 -3.72 4.88 4.81
N GLY A 40 -3.28 5.31 6.00
CA GLY A 40 -3.77 4.77 7.26
C GLY A 40 -5.25 5.05 7.48
N THR A 41 -5.74 6.21 7.03
CA THR A 41 -7.16 6.56 7.05
C THR A 41 -7.96 5.65 6.12
N ASP A 42 -7.47 5.34 4.92
CA ASP A 42 -8.16 4.44 3.99
C ASP A 42 -8.19 2.99 4.49
N VAL A 43 -7.10 2.50 5.08
CA VAL A 43 -7.04 1.15 5.69
C VAL A 43 -8.03 1.02 6.84
N ILE A 44 -8.05 2.00 7.76
CA ILE A 44 -8.99 2.00 8.89
C ILE A 44 -10.41 2.22 8.39
N GLY A 45 -10.61 3.11 7.42
CA GLY A 45 -11.89 3.35 6.77
C GLY A 45 -12.49 2.06 6.20
N THR A 46 -11.66 1.29 5.49
CA THR A 46 -12.07 0.03 4.86
C THR A 46 -12.31 -1.08 5.90
N CYS A 47 -11.45 -1.20 6.92
CA CYS A 47 -11.59 -2.29 7.90
C CYS A 47 -12.64 -2.01 8.99
N ALA A 48 -12.74 -0.76 9.47
CA ALA A 48 -13.68 -0.37 10.53
C ALA A 48 -15.09 -0.09 9.99
N PHE A 49 -15.22 0.51 8.80
CA PHE A 49 -16.52 0.85 8.21
C PHE A 49 -16.91 -0.03 7.00
N GLY A 50 -16.03 -0.89 6.48
CA GLY A 50 -16.31 -1.80 5.37
C GLY A 50 -17.06 -3.08 5.76
N LEU A 51 -18.13 -2.96 6.54
CA LEU A 51 -18.94 -4.08 6.99
C LEU A 51 -20.17 -4.30 6.08
N GLN A 52 -20.24 -5.47 5.44
CA GLN A 52 -21.50 -6.02 4.93
C GLN A 52 -22.25 -6.71 6.08
N PHE A 53 -23.23 -6.01 6.64
CA PHE A 53 -24.04 -6.47 7.77
C PHE A 53 -25.07 -7.53 7.37
N ASN A 54 -24.68 -8.80 7.36
CA ASN A 54 -25.63 -9.92 7.23
C ASN A 54 -26.20 -10.39 8.59
N SER A 55 -26.38 -9.47 9.54
CA SER A 55 -26.81 -9.76 10.94
C SER A 55 -28.26 -10.25 11.02
N LEU A 56 -29.04 -10.09 9.94
CA LEU A 56 -30.38 -10.68 9.80
C LEU A 56 -30.37 -12.22 9.81
N ASN A 57 -29.25 -12.87 9.45
CA ASN A 57 -29.17 -14.31 9.28
C ASN A 57 -28.40 -15.07 10.39
N ASN A 58 -27.82 -14.37 11.38
CA ASN A 58 -27.08 -15.03 12.46
C ASN A 58 -27.20 -14.29 13.82
N PRO A 59 -28.03 -14.78 14.76
CA PRO A 59 -28.34 -14.08 16.01
C PRO A 59 -27.18 -14.03 17.02
N ASP A 60 -26.16 -14.88 16.90
CA ASP A 60 -24.95 -14.93 17.74
C ASP A 60 -23.70 -14.35 17.05
N SER A 61 -23.87 -13.46 16.06
CA SER A 61 -22.73 -12.85 15.36
C SER A 61 -21.86 -12.00 16.31
N GLU A 62 -20.53 -12.11 16.17
CA GLU A 62 -19.51 -11.31 16.90
C GLU A 62 -19.80 -9.79 16.86
N PHE A 63 -20.58 -9.34 15.87
CA PHE A 63 -21.08 -7.98 15.75
C PHE A 63 -21.94 -7.50 16.96
N ARG A 64 -22.70 -8.37 17.64
CA ARG A 64 -23.43 -7.99 18.87
C ARG A 64 -22.52 -7.81 20.08
N ALA A 65 -21.40 -8.54 20.14
CA ALA A 65 -20.40 -8.35 21.19
C ALA A 65 -19.64 -7.04 20.97
N MET A 66 -19.37 -6.70 19.70
CA MET A 66 -18.79 -5.41 19.29
C MET A 66 -19.72 -4.22 19.58
N GLY A 67 -21.04 -4.39 19.39
CA GLY A 67 -22.06 -3.37 19.68
C GLY A 67 -22.26 -3.04 21.16
N GLN A 68 -21.55 -3.69 22.09
CA GLN A 68 -21.47 -3.28 23.49
C GLN A 68 -20.37 -2.22 23.75
N MET A 69 -19.46 -1.99 22.80
CA MET A 69 -18.64 -0.77 22.77
C MET A 69 -19.45 0.37 22.15
N THR A 70 -19.47 1.53 22.80
CA THR A 70 -20.08 2.74 22.22
C THR A 70 -19.30 3.18 20.97
N ASP A 71 -20.00 3.78 20.00
CA ASP A 71 -19.39 4.29 18.76
C ASP A 71 -18.18 5.20 19.02
N ASP A 72 -18.25 6.04 20.06
CA ASP A 72 -17.16 6.91 20.50
C ASP A 72 -15.92 6.13 20.95
N LEU A 73 -16.10 4.99 21.62
CA LEU A 73 -15.00 4.15 22.08
C LEU A 73 -14.35 3.41 20.90
N LEU A 74 -15.15 2.95 19.94
CA LEU A 74 -14.65 2.34 18.72
C LEU A 74 -13.85 3.35 17.89
N ALA A 75 -14.38 4.56 17.70
CA ALA A 75 -13.68 5.65 17.01
C ALA A 75 -12.36 6.02 17.70
N ALA A 76 -12.36 6.09 19.04
CA ALA A 76 -11.15 6.35 19.81
C ALA A 76 -10.10 5.24 19.64
N GLN A 77 -10.50 3.96 19.65
CA GLN A 77 -9.58 2.84 19.43
C GLN A 77 -9.02 2.83 18.00
N CYS A 78 -9.85 3.08 16.99
CA CYS A 78 -9.41 3.27 15.61
C CYS A 78 -8.36 4.38 15.51
N PHE A 79 -8.57 5.51 16.21
CA PHE A 79 -7.62 6.61 16.22
C PHE A 79 -6.29 6.26 16.91
N VAL A 80 -6.33 5.47 17.99
CA VAL A 80 -5.11 4.96 18.65
C VAL A 80 -4.33 4.03 17.73
N PHE A 81 -5.01 3.10 17.05
CA PHE A 81 -4.36 2.22 16.05
C PHE A 81 -3.79 3.01 14.87
N PHE A 82 -4.51 4.05 14.41
CA PHE A 82 -4.02 4.97 13.40
C PHE A 82 -2.69 5.60 13.83
N LEU A 83 -2.66 6.27 14.98
CA LEU A 83 -1.46 6.94 15.47
C LEU A 83 -0.28 5.97 15.64
N ALA A 84 -0.53 4.81 16.23
CA ALA A 84 0.50 3.80 16.48
C ALA A 84 1.11 3.24 15.19
N GLY A 85 0.27 2.93 14.20
CA GLY A 85 0.71 2.40 12.90
C GLY A 85 1.29 3.48 11.98
N PHE A 86 0.80 4.71 12.08
CA PHE A 86 1.17 5.82 11.22
C PHE A 86 2.62 6.27 11.42
N GLU A 87 3.01 6.58 12.66
CA GLU A 87 4.32 7.19 12.93
C GLU A 87 5.48 6.24 12.60
N THR A 88 5.31 4.97 12.97
CA THR A 88 6.29 3.90 12.72
C THR A 88 6.41 3.59 11.22
N SER A 89 5.30 3.27 10.55
CA SER A 89 5.30 2.90 9.14
C SER A 89 5.77 4.06 8.25
N SER A 90 5.36 5.30 8.55
CA SER A 90 5.82 6.48 7.79
C SER A 90 7.31 6.70 7.91
N SER A 91 7.89 6.47 9.08
CA SER A 91 9.32 6.62 9.29
C SER A 91 10.08 5.51 8.54
N THR A 92 9.63 4.25 8.62
CA THR A 92 10.24 3.12 7.90
C THR A 92 10.21 3.34 6.38
N ILE A 93 9.06 3.70 5.80
CA ILE A 93 8.94 3.93 4.36
C ILE A 93 9.78 5.14 3.94
N SER A 94 9.79 6.22 4.73
CA SER A 94 10.62 7.40 4.44
C SER A 94 12.11 7.06 4.44
N SER A 95 12.59 6.30 5.42
CA SER A 95 13.99 5.86 5.50
C SER A 95 14.35 4.92 4.34
N CYS A 96 13.49 3.94 4.05
CA CYS A 96 13.70 3.02 2.94
C CYS A 96 13.77 3.76 1.59
N LEU A 97 12.82 4.66 1.31
CA LEU A 97 12.84 5.46 0.07
C LEU A 97 14.05 6.39 0.00
N TYR A 98 14.48 6.95 1.13
CA TYR A 98 15.68 7.78 1.18
C TYR A 98 16.93 6.99 0.79
N GLU A 99 17.12 5.80 1.37
CA GLU A 99 18.24 4.92 1.04
C GLU A 99 18.19 4.46 -0.44
N LEU A 100 17.00 4.12 -0.95
CA LEU A 100 16.82 3.75 -2.36
C LEU A 100 17.13 4.92 -3.31
N ALA A 101 16.75 6.15 -2.95
CA ALA A 101 17.02 7.34 -3.76
C ALA A 101 18.52 7.68 -3.83
N LEU A 102 19.28 7.37 -2.77
CA LEU A 102 20.72 7.53 -2.74
C LEU A 102 21.48 6.41 -3.45
N ASN A 103 20.86 5.23 -3.61
CA ASN A 103 21.50 4.04 -4.18
C ASN A 103 20.73 3.50 -5.40
N PRO A 104 20.86 4.11 -6.59
CA PRO A 104 20.11 3.73 -7.79
C PRO A 104 20.29 2.26 -8.21
N GLU A 105 21.46 1.67 -7.97
CA GLU A 105 21.72 0.26 -8.27
C GLU A 105 20.85 -0.68 -7.41
N ILE A 106 20.70 -0.37 -6.12
CA ILE A 106 19.83 -1.12 -5.21
C ILE A 106 18.37 -0.95 -5.64
N GLN A 107 17.98 0.29 -5.99
CA GLN A 107 16.64 0.58 -6.47
C GLN A 107 16.29 -0.19 -7.75
N GLU A 108 17.20 -0.27 -8.72
CA GLU A 108 16.95 -0.99 -9.97
C GLU A 108 16.82 -2.49 -9.72
N ARG A 109 17.72 -3.07 -8.92
CA ARG A 109 17.65 -4.49 -8.54
C ARG A 109 16.35 -4.84 -7.81
N LEU A 110 15.89 -3.97 -6.91
CA LEU A 110 14.63 -4.16 -6.21
C LEU A 110 13.43 -4.05 -7.16
N ARG A 111 13.47 -3.13 -8.12
CA ARG A 111 12.45 -3.01 -9.17
C ARG A 111 12.41 -4.26 -10.06
N GLU A 112 13.57 -4.77 -10.47
CA GLU A 112 13.67 -6.00 -11.27
C GLU A 112 13.06 -7.20 -10.54
N GLU A 113 13.30 -7.35 -9.23
CA GLU A 113 12.66 -8.39 -8.42
C GLU A 113 11.14 -8.24 -8.44
N VAL A 114 10.64 -7.04 -8.12
CA VAL A 114 9.20 -6.76 -8.08
C VAL A 114 8.55 -7.08 -9.43
N ASP A 115 9.12 -6.61 -10.53
CA ASP A 115 8.59 -6.85 -11.87
C ASP A 115 8.61 -8.34 -12.24
N THR A 116 9.69 -9.05 -11.88
CA THR A 116 9.82 -10.50 -12.13
C THR A 116 8.75 -11.29 -11.37
N VAL A 117 8.57 -10.99 -10.08
CA VAL A 117 7.58 -11.67 -9.24
C VAL A 117 6.18 -11.32 -9.73
N LEU A 118 5.86 -10.06 -9.99
CA LEU A 118 4.53 -9.68 -10.48
C LEU A 118 4.22 -10.32 -11.84
N HIS A 119 5.20 -10.45 -12.73
CA HIS A 119 4.99 -11.15 -14.00
C HIS A 119 4.61 -12.63 -13.79
N LYS A 120 5.24 -13.32 -12.83
CA LYS A 120 4.87 -14.70 -12.43
C LYS A 120 3.41 -14.79 -11.94
N TYR A 121 2.95 -13.76 -11.24
CA TYR A 121 1.59 -13.66 -10.71
C TYR A 121 0.61 -12.88 -11.62
N LYS A 122 0.87 -12.82 -12.93
CA LYS A 122 -0.01 -12.18 -13.94
C LYS A 122 -0.35 -10.72 -13.61
N GLY A 123 0.61 -9.99 -13.04
CA GLY A 123 0.45 -8.59 -12.64
C GLY A 123 -0.41 -8.36 -11.40
N THR A 124 -0.78 -9.43 -10.67
CA THR A 124 -1.62 -9.33 -9.47
C THR A 124 -0.77 -9.37 -8.21
N ILE A 125 -0.94 -8.38 -7.34
CA ILE A 125 -0.36 -8.39 -5.99
C ILE A 125 -1.17 -9.38 -5.15
N THR A 126 -0.57 -10.54 -4.87
CA THR A 126 -1.12 -11.59 -4.02
C THR A 126 -0.25 -11.78 -2.79
N TYR A 127 -0.75 -12.47 -1.77
CA TYR A 127 0.05 -12.77 -0.58
C TYR A 127 1.29 -13.59 -0.94
N GLU A 128 1.12 -14.57 -1.82
CA GLU A 128 2.18 -15.42 -2.33
C GLU A 128 3.22 -14.61 -3.14
N ALA A 129 2.77 -13.64 -3.94
CA ALA A 129 3.68 -12.73 -4.63
C ALA A 129 4.54 -11.93 -3.64
N ILE A 130 3.94 -11.35 -2.61
CA ILE A 130 4.68 -10.56 -1.61
C ILE A 130 5.70 -11.43 -0.87
N GLN A 131 5.33 -12.66 -0.52
CA GLN A 131 6.22 -13.61 0.15
C GLN A 131 7.41 -14.04 -0.71
N GLU A 132 7.34 -13.89 -2.04
CA GLU A 132 8.47 -14.19 -2.95
C GLU A 132 9.37 -12.98 -3.22
N MET A 133 9.07 -11.80 -2.68
CA MET A 133 9.90 -10.59 -2.81
C MET A 133 10.94 -10.52 -1.68
N ASP A 134 11.90 -11.43 -1.72
CA ASP A 134 12.93 -11.59 -0.68
C ASP A 134 13.83 -10.34 -0.54
N TYR A 135 14.21 -9.71 -1.65
CA TYR A 135 15.06 -8.53 -1.67
C TYR A 135 14.32 -7.29 -1.17
N LEU A 136 13.03 -7.14 -1.50
CA LEU A 136 12.17 -6.13 -0.91
C LEU A 136 12.12 -6.26 0.62
N GLY A 137 11.93 -7.48 1.15
CA GLY A 137 11.97 -7.72 2.60
C GLY A 137 13.28 -7.23 3.22
N ARG A 138 14.41 -7.57 2.60
CA ARG A 138 15.75 -7.13 3.05
C ARG A 138 16.02 -5.64 2.93
N ALA A 139 15.27 -4.91 2.10
CA ALA A 139 15.38 -3.46 1.97
C ALA A 139 14.55 -2.70 3.00
N ILE A 140 13.57 -3.37 3.60
CA ILE A 140 12.68 -2.82 4.65
C ILE A 140 13.23 -3.12 6.05
N ASP A 141 13.88 -4.28 6.23
CA ASP A 141 14.54 -4.71 7.47
C ASP A 141 15.83 -3.93 7.79
#